data_AF-A0A150GEH5-F1
#
_entry.id   AF-A0A150GEH5-F1
#
_cell.length_a   1.000
_cell.length_b   1.000
_cell.length_c   1.000
_cell.angle_alpha   90.00
_cell.angle_beta   90.00
_cell.angle_gamma   90.00
#
_symmetry.space_group_name_H-M   'P 1'
#
loop_
_entity.id
_entity.type
_entity.pdbx_description
1 polymer ?
#
loop_
_entity_poly.entity_id
_entity_poly.type
_entity_poly.pdbx_seq_one_letter_code
_entity_poly.pdbx_strand_id
1 'polypeptide(L)'
;MDVGPRQGEEVVAVLDSIEDTKGNNGDQGELRVTTLRLIWTSKKNRRTNISIGHNCITSVNTRAAQSRLKGQTQSLYVLTKYHNQRFEFIFTALAEGTDMLFASVQGVFKAYDNSRLYRDLKLRGALIIERELKLLPLEQTYSRVNGVWNLSAEQGNLGTFFISNVRVVWYANLAENFNIRSVKVRDSKFGQALVIETTPASGGYILGFKVDPKETLDYVYKEISSLWQVYAANPVFGVEYKPDASGMGHGGLSIAPSEQDIEIVEPPERGDALAQYYADATKGVDRDPVFCSELGLAVEQLKEGLTIEQLWSVL
;
A
#
# COMPACT_ATOMS: atom_id res chain seq x y z
N MET A 1 3.02 -16.39 10.46
CA MET A 1 2.61 -15.07 9.93
C MET A 1 1.11 -14.97 10.11
N ASP A 2 0.58 -13.85 10.60
CA ASP A 2 -0.85 -13.70 10.82
C ASP A 2 -1.58 -13.50 9.49
N VAL A 3 -2.44 -14.46 9.15
CA VAL A 3 -3.25 -14.48 7.92
C VAL A 3 -4.59 -13.75 8.11
N GLY A 4 -4.89 -13.30 9.33
CA GLY A 4 -6.06 -12.50 9.65
C GLY A 4 -5.93 -11.03 9.20
N PRO A 5 -7.06 -10.36 8.94
CA PRO A 5 -7.06 -8.92 8.70
C PRO A 5 -6.59 -8.18 9.96
N ARG A 6 -5.78 -7.14 9.77
CA ARG A 6 -5.40 -6.24 10.88
C ARG A 6 -6.56 -5.31 11.23
N GLN A 7 -6.41 -4.56 12.32
CA GLN A 7 -7.39 -3.53 12.68
C GLN A 7 -7.60 -2.50 11.54
N GLY A 8 -8.86 -2.26 11.19
CA GLY A 8 -9.28 -1.41 10.07
C GLY A 8 -9.10 -2.03 8.67
N GLU A 9 -8.55 -3.24 8.56
CA GLU A 9 -8.51 -3.99 7.30
C GLU A 9 -9.76 -4.86 7.17
N GLU A 10 -10.35 -4.85 5.99
CA GLU A 10 -11.59 -5.57 5.72
C GLU A 10 -11.39 -6.54 4.56
N VAL A 11 -12.04 -7.70 4.65
CA VAL A 11 -12.08 -8.65 3.53
C VAL A 11 -13.15 -8.19 2.56
N VAL A 12 -12.75 -7.90 1.33
CA VAL A 12 -13.64 -7.41 0.27
C VAL A 12 -14.18 -8.56 -0.57
N ALA A 13 -13.33 -9.54 -0.88
CA ALA A 13 -13.72 -10.72 -1.64
C ALA A 13 -12.90 -11.94 -1.22
N VAL A 14 -13.51 -13.13 -1.36
CA VAL A 14 -12.84 -14.42 -1.16
C VAL A 14 -13.06 -15.22 -2.43
N LEU A 15 -11.96 -15.55 -3.11
CA LEU A 15 -11.97 -16.35 -4.32
C LEU A 15 -11.50 -17.75 -3.93
N ASP A 16 -12.42 -18.69 -3.97
CA ASP A 16 -12.10 -20.08 -3.73
C ASP A 16 -11.59 -20.77 -5.01
N SER A 17 -10.90 -21.90 -4.85
CA SER A 17 -10.37 -22.71 -5.94
C SER A 17 -9.41 -21.96 -6.84
N ILE A 18 -8.46 -21.25 -6.20
CA ILE A 18 -7.37 -20.53 -6.85
C ILE A 18 -6.06 -21.28 -6.64
N GLU A 19 -5.38 -21.60 -7.73
CA GLU A 19 -4.05 -22.21 -7.71
C GLU A 19 -2.95 -21.12 -7.70
N ASP A 20 -1.92 -21.26 -6.87
CA ASP A 20 -0.65 -20.54 -7.06
C ASP A 20 0.22 -21.32 -8.06
N THR A 21 0.14 -20.92 -9.33
CA THR A 21 0.77 -21.67 -10.42
C THR A 21 2.29 -21.52 -10.44
N LYS A 22 2.83 -20.42 -9.88
CA LYS A 22 4.27 -20.13 -9.96
C LYS A 22 5.07 -20.83 -8.87
N GLY A 23 4.66 -20.70 -7.61
CA GLY A 23 5.40 -21.30 -6.48
C GLY A 23 4.87 -22.67 -6.03
N ASN A 24 3.57 -22.91 -6.16
CA ASN A 24 2.91 -24.12 -5.64
C ASN A 24 2.02 -24.79 -6.70
N ASN A 25 2.59 -25.04 -7.88
CA ASN A 25 1.89 -25.68 -9.00
C ASN A 25 1.20 -26.99 -8.57
N GLY A 26 -0.09 -27.14 -8.89
CA GLY A 26 -0.93 -28.26 -8.47
C GLY A 26 -1.48 -28.18 -7.04
N ASP A 27 -1.25 -27.07 -6.32
CA ASP A 27 -1.84 -26.81 -5.02
C ASP A 27 -2.98 -25.80 -5.10
N GLN A 28 -4.17 -26.26 -4.70
CA GLN A 28 -5.38 -25.44 -4.67
C GLN A 28 -5.44 -24.68 -3.35
N GLY A 29 -5.77 -23.40 -3.44
CA GLY A 29 -5.93 -22.52 -2.29
C GLY A 29 -7.14 -21.61 -2.39
N GLU A 30 -7.18 -20.68 -1.44
CA GLU A 30 -8.14 -19.60 -1.33
C GLU A 30 -7.39 -18.27 -1.44
N LEU A 31 -7.84 -17.38 -2.33
CA LEU A 31 -7.30 -16.03 -2.47
C LEU A 31 -8.27 -15.03 -1.83
N ARG A 32 -7.87 -14.42 -0.72
CA ARG A 32 -8.58 -13.32 -0.07
C ARG A 32 -8.08 -11.98 -0.60
N VAL A 33 -9.02 -11.14 -1.00
CA VAL A 33 -8.79 -9.75 -1.38
C VAL A 33 -9.23 -8.89 -0.22
N THR A 34 -8.28 -8.20 0.42
CA THR A 34 -8.57 -7.26 1.49
C THR A 34 -8.40 -5.83 0.98
N THR A 35 -8.81 -4.86 1.81
CA THR A 35 -8.55 -3.44 1.55
C THR A 35 -7.07 -3.09 1.46
N LEU A 36 -6.14 -3.91 1.98
CA LEU A 36 -4.71 -3.57 2.06
C LEU A 36 -3.76 -4.52 1.37
N ARG A 37 -4.16 -5.77 1.17
CA ARG A 37 -3.31 -6.83 0.61
C ARG A 37 -4.11 -7.97 -0.03
N LEU A 38 -3.43 -8.73 -0.86
CA LEU A 38 -3.89 -10.05 -1.31
C LEU A 38 -3.29 -11.12 -0.41
N ILE A 39 -4.08 -12.14 -0.09
CA ILE A 39 -3.65 -13.25 0.75
C ILE A 39 -4.05 -14.55 0.08
N TRP A 40 -3.10 -15.33 -0.39
CA TRP A 40 -3.36 -16.68 -0.87
C TRP A 40 -2.99 -17.68 0.22
N THR A 41 -3.83 -18.67 0.49
CA THR A 41 -3.55 -19.73 1.46
C THR A 41 -3.89 -21.08 0.85
N SER A 42 -2.94 -22.02 0.89
CA SER A 42 -3.16 -23.41 0.44
C SER A 42 -4.25 -24.07 1.28
N LYS A 43 -5.14 -24.83 0.61
CA LYS A 43 -6.12 -25.68 1.29
C LYS A 43 -5.51 -26.95 1.85
N LYS A 44 -4.44 -27.47 1.22
CA LYS A 44 -3.75 -28.67 1.69
C LYS A 44 -2.93 -28.38 2.94
N ASN A 45 -2.26 -27.22 2.99
CA ASN A 45 -1.46 -26.83 4.14
C ASN A 45 -1.53 -25.31 4.38
N ARG A 46 -2.27 -24.89 5.42
CA ARG A 46 -2.45 -23.47 5.78
C ARG A 46 -1.13 -22.74 6.12
N ARG A 47 -0.05 -23.47 6.47
CA ARG A 47 1.28 -22.87 6.66
C ARG A 47 1.89 -22.36 5.34
N THR A 48 1.48 -22.90 4.21
CA THR A 48 1.84 -22.41 2.88
C THR A 48 0.87 -21.29 2.47
N ASN A 49 1.34 -20.05 2.56
CA ASN A 49 0.57 -18.87 2.22
C ASN A 49 1.46 -17.78 1.63
N ILE A 50 0.82 -16.82 0.96
CA ILE A 50 1.43 -15.65 0.34
C ILE A 50 0.63 -14.42 0.77
N SER A 51 1.32 -13.36 1.18
CA SER A 51 0.71 -12.08 1.53
C SER A 51 1.36 -10.96 0.71
N ILE A 52 0.58 -10.27 -0.12
CA ILE A 52 1.05 -9.25 -1.06
C ILE A 52 0.37 -7.92 -0.74
N GLY A 53 1.09 -7.00 -0.11
CA GLY A 53 0.58 -5.66 0.16
C GLY A 53 0.32 -4.86 -1.12
N HIS A 54 -0.83 -4.19 -1.23
CA HIS A 54 -1.20 -3.42 -2.42
C HIS A 54 -0.18 -2.34 -2.77
N ASN A 55 0.52 -1.76 -1.76
CA ASN A 55 1.57 -0.77 -2.01
C ASN A 55 2.79 -1.32 -2.78
N CYS A 56 3.01 -2.64 -2.74
CA CYS A 56 4.13 -3.27 -3.43
C CYS A 56 3.76 -3.67 -4.87
N ILE A 57 2.47 -3.67 -5.21
CA ILE A 57 1.99 -4.09 -6.52
C ILE A 57 2.26 -2.99 -7.55
N THR A 58 2.95 -3.35 -8.62
CA THR A 58 3.22 -2.46 -9.76
C THR A 58 2.25 -2.69 -10.90
N SER A 59 1.71 -3.90 -11.04
CA SER A 59 0.75 -4.23 -12.11
C SER A 59 -0.10 -5.45 -11.75
N VAL A 60 -1.36 -5.43 -12.17
CA VAL A 60 -2.32 -6.53 -12.02
C VAL A 60 -3.02 -6.75 -13.36
N ASN A 61 -2.75 -7.89 -14.01
CA ASN A 61 -3.32 -8.20 -15.32
C ASN A 61 -3.93 -9.59 -15.33
N THR A 62 -5.07 -9.73 -15.99
CA THR A 62 -5.69 -11.03 -16.26
C THR A 62 -5.31 -11.48 -17.67
N ARG A 63 -4.92 -12.75 -17.82
CA ARG A 63 -4.58 -13.35 -19.12
C ARG A 63 -5.22 -14.72 -19.24
N ALA A 64 -5.60 -15.09 -20.46
CA ALA A 64 -5.94 -16.48 -20.76
C ALA A 64 -4.72 -17.37 -20.53
N ALA A 65 -4.93 -18.53 -19.91
CA ALA A 65 -3.92 -19.48 -19.54
C ALA A 65 -4.43 -20.91 -19.75
N GLN A 66 -3.51 -21.87 -19.72
CA GLN A 66 -3.83 -23.29 -19.80
C GLN A 66 -3.41 -23.97 -18.50
N SER A 67 -4.39 -24.31 -17.66
CA SER A 67 -4.18 -25.08 -16.44
C SER A 67 -3.99 -26.56 -16.78
N ARG A 68 -3.05 -27.21 -16.08
CA ARG A 68 -2.88 -28.67 -16.15
C ARG A 68 -4.09 -29.42 -15.59
N LEU A 69 -4.83 -28.81 -14.67
CA LEU A 69 -5.98 -29.40 -13.99
C LEU A 69 -7.28 -29.23 -14.79
N LYS A 70 -7.44 -28.12 -15.53
CA LYS A 70 -8.72 -27.73 -16.17
C LYS A 70 -8.66 -27.44 -17.67
N GLY A 71 -7.48 -27.35 -18.28
CA GLY A 71 -7.35 -26.85 -19.65
C GLY A 71 -7.44 -25.32 -19.73
N GLN A 72 -8.15 -24.76 -20.71
CA GLN A 72 -8.19 -23.31 -20.92
C GLN A 72 -8.93 -22.58 -19.79
N THR A 73 -8.32 -21.53 -19.23
CA THR A 73 -8.84 -20.76 -18.10
C THR A 73 -8.23 -19.34 -18.07
N GLN A 74 -8.49 -18.53 -17.05
CA GLN A 74 -7.83 -17.25 -16.80
C GLN A 74 -6.87 -17.35 -15.62
N SER A 75 -5.77 -16.60 -15.72
CA SER A 75 -4.82 -16.40 -14.63
C SER A 75 -4.62 -14.92 -14.37
N LEU A 76 -4.51 -14.58 -13.09
CA LEU A 76 -4.16 -13.26 -12.59
C LEU A 76 -2.65 -13.19 -12.38
N TYR A 77 -2.02 -12.25 -13.08
CA TYR A 77 -0.60 -11.92 -12.97
C TYR A 77 -0.45 -10.69 -12.08
N VAL A 78 0.20 -10.85 -10.94
CA VAL A 78 0.49 -9.78 -9.99
C VAL A 78 1.99 -9.54 -9.97
N LEU A 79 2.41 -8.41 -10.56
CA LEU A 79 3.79 -7.96 -10.55
C LEU A 79 3.99 -6.99 -9.38
N THR A 80 5.08 -7.18 -8.66
CA THR A 80 5.41 -6.39 -7.46
C THR A 80 6.85 -5.93 -7.49
N LYS A 81 7.13 -4.84 -6.78
CA LYS A 81 8.48 -4.39 -6.45
C LYS A 81 8.57 -4.17 -4.94
N TYR A 82 9.50 -4.85 -4.29
CA TYR A 82 9.75 -4.73 -2.85
C TYR A 82 11.25 -4.75 -2.59
N HIS A 83 11.75 -3.77 -1.81
CA HIS A 83 13.19 -3.61 -1.51
C HIS A 83 14.11 -3.75 -2.74
N ASN A 84 13.73 -3.08 -3.83
CA ASN A 84 14.41 -3.09 -5.13
C ASN A 84 14.46 -4.45 -5.86
N GLN A 85 13.72 -5.44 -5.38
CA GLN A 85 13.54 -6.73 -6.06
C GLN A 85 12.16 -6.81 -6.68
N ARG A 86 12.05 -7.53 -7.79
CA ARG A 86 10.80 -7.71 -8.54
C ARG A 86 10.30 -9.13 -8.37
N PHE A 87 9.06 -9.27 -7.94
CA PHE A 87 8.39 -10.56 -7.85
C PHE A 87 7.15 -10.59 -8.73
N GLU A 88 6.85 -11.77 -9.24
CA GLU A 88 5.65 -12.04 -10.01
C GLU A 88 4.93 -13.23 -9.37
N PHE A 89 3.63 -13.09 -9.17
CA PHE A 89 2.74 -14.12 -8.66
C PHE A 89 1.68 -14.41 -9.71
N ILE A 90 1.36 -15.69 -9.90
CA ILE A 90 0.42 -16.15 -10.92
C ILE A 90 -0.65 -16.98 -10.22
N PHE A 91 -1.87 -16.46 -10.19
CA PHE A 91 -3.02 -17.11 -9.58
C PHE A 91 -3.98 -17.60 -10.67
N THR A 92 -4.20 -18.90 -10.76
CA THR A 92 -5.03 -19.50 -11.82
C THR A 92 -6.36 -19.96 -11.26
N ALA A 93 -7.45 -19.57 -11.91
CA ALA A 93 -8.78 -20.02 -11.52
C ALA A 93 -8.99 -21.49 -11.90
N LEU A 94 -9.46 -22.31 -10.95
CA LEU A 94 -9.79 -23.71 -11.21
C LEU A 94 -11.31 -23.95 -11.35
N ALA A 95 -12.14 -23.06 -10.81
CA ALA A 95 -13.60 -23.14 -10.91
C ALA A 95 -14.16 -22.22 -12.01
N GLU A 96 -15.39 -22.47 -12.47
CA GLU A 96 -16.10 -21.58 -13.39
C GLU A 96 -16.63 -20.34 -12.64
N GLY A 97 -16.68 -19.19 -13.31
CA GLY A 97 -17.16 -17.93 -12.71
C GLY A 97 -16.12 -17.18 -11.86
N THR A 98 -15.05 -17.83 -11.43
CA THR A 98 -13.96 -17.22 -10.66
C THR A 98 -13.22 -16.13 -11.46
N ASP A 99 -13.21 -16.22 -12.78
CA ASP A 99 -12.60 -15.25 -13.69
C ASP A 99 -13.22 -13.84 -13.54
N MET A 100 -14.53 -13.76 -13.30
CA MET A 100 -15.23 -12.49 -13.06
C MET A 100 -14.81 -11.84 -11.73
N LEU A 101 -14.28 -12.64 -10.80
CA LEU A 101 -13.83 -12.15 -9.50
C LEU A 101 -12.43 -11.51 -9.57
N PHE A 102 -11.63 -11.73 -10.62
CA PHE A 102 -10.36 -11.01 -10.80
C PHE A 102 -10.57 -9.51 -11.07
N ALA A 103 -11.73 -9.11 -11.59
CA ALA A 103 -12.11 -7.71 -11.70
C ALA A 103 -12.18 -7.03 -10.32
N SER A 104 -12.57 -7.77 -9.27
CA SER A 104 -12.57 -7.26 -7.90
C SER A 104 -11.16 -6.95 -7.39
N VAL A 105 -10.17 -7.79 -7.75
CA VAL A 105 -8.77 -7.55 -7.39
C VAL A 105 -8.26 -6.25 -8.00
N GLN A 106 -8.50 -6.05 -9.31
CA GLN A 106 -8.11 -4.83 -10.02
C GLN A 106 -8.84 -3.60 -9.48
N GLY A 107 -10.13 -3.73 -9.19
CA GLY A 107 -10.95 -2.66 -8.63
C GLY A 107 -10.48 -2.21 -7.25
N VAL A 108 -10.21 -3.15 -6.35
CA VAL A 108 -9.68 -2.86 -5.00
C VAL A 108 -8.28 -2.27 -5.09
N PHE A 109 -7.39 -2.80 -5.94
CA PHE A 109 -6.06 -2.23 -6.15
C PHE A 109 -6.12 -0.77 -6.63
N LYS A 110 -7.02 -0.44 -7.56
CA LYS A 110 -7.25 0.94 -8.01
C LYS A 110 -7.82 1.82 -6.90
N ALA A 111 -8.77 1.32 -6.11
CA ALA A 111 -9.32 2.03 -4.95
C ALA A 111 -8.24 2.29 -3.89
N TYR A 112 -7.33 1.34 -3.69
CA TYR A 112 -6.15 1.52 -2.85
C TYR A 112 -5.30 2.67 -3.40
N ASP A 113 -4.87 2.64 -4.66
CA ASP A 113 -3.98 3.67 -5.20
C ASP A 113 -4.59 5.09 -5.15
N ASN A 114 -5.89 5.22 -5.43
CA ASN A 114 -6.60 6.50 -5.39
C ASN A 114 -6.83 7.07 -3.97
N SER A 115 -6.63 6.27 -2.92
CA SER A 115 -6.87 6.66 -1.52
C SER A 115 -5.58 6.88 -0.72
N ARG A 116 -4.41 6.97 -1.38
CA ARG A 116 -3.10 7.14 -0.70
C ARG A 116 -3.07 8.30 0.31
N LEU A 117 -3.78 9.40 0.06
CA LEU A 117 -3.79 10.57 0.95
C LEU A 117 -4.33 10.30 2.38
N TYR A 118 -5.00 9.17 2.63
CA TYR A 118 -5.38 8.74 3.98
C TYR A 118 -4.21 8.21 4.81
N ARG A 119 -3.13 7.74 4.16
CA ARG A 119 -2.07 6.96 4.82
C ARG A 119 -0.64 7.34 4.42
N ASP A 120 -0.46 8.07 3.33
CA ASP A 120 0.84 8.54 2.87
C ASP A 120 1.07 10.00 3.31
N LEU A 121 2.29 10.29 3.73
CA LEU A 121 2.73 11.66 3.98
C LEU A 121 2.89 12.39 2.64
N LYS A 122 2.21 13.53 2.50
CA LYS A 122 2.33 14.38 1.30
C LYS A 122 2.87 15.76 1.67
N LEU A 123 4.07 16.05 1.19
CA LEU A 123 4.62 17.41 1.16
C LEU A 123 4.19 18.09 -0.14
N ARG A 124 3.86 19.38 -0.06
CA ARG A 124 3.54 20.24 -1.23
C ARG A 124 2.44 19.70 -2.15
N GLY A 125 1.39 19.14 -1.58
CA GLY A 125 0.20 18.71 -2.31
C GLY A 125 -0.80 19.85 -2.52
N ALA A 126 -1.49 19.85 -3.66
CA ALA A 126 -2.64 20.73 -3.93
C ALA A 126 -3.86 20.26 -3.12
N LEU A 127 -3.88 20.60 -1.82
CA LEU A 127 -4.93 20.21 -0.89
C LEU A 127 -5.90 21.36 -0.57
N ILE A 128 -5.52 22.60 -0.88
CA ILE A 128 -6.30 23.80 -0.56
C ILE A 128 -6.93 24.34 -1.85
N ILE A 129 -8.21 24.68 -1.78
CA ILE A 129 -8.97 25.35 -2.83
C ILE A 129 -9.72 26.50 -2.17
N GLU A 130 -9.54 27.73 -2.66
CA GLU A 130 -10.21 28.91 -2.10
C GLU A 130 -10.02 29.07 -0.59
N ARG A 131 -8.80 28.78 -0.09
CA ARG A 131 -8.44 28.79 1.34
C ARG A 131 -9.19 27.78 2.21
N GLU A 132 -9.83 26.79 1.61
CA GLU A 132 -10.48 25.67 2.29
C GLU A 132 -9.78 24.35 1.96
N LEU A 133 -9.82 23.42 2.92
CA LEU A 133 -9.30 22.07 2.73
C LEU A 133 -10.23 21.27 1.81
N LYS A 134 -9.67 20.74 0.71
CA LYS A 134 -10.35 19.72 -0.09
C LYS A 134 -10.42 18.40 0.69
N LEU A 135 -11.60 18.11 1.21
CA LEU A 135 -11.85 16.90 1.99
C LEU A 135 -11.77 15.63 1.13
N LEU A 136 -11.23 14.57 1.72
CA LEU A 136 -11.35 13.20 1.19
C LEU A 136 -12.76 12.64 1.47
N PRO A 137 -13.22 11.60 0.75
CA PRO A 137 -14.60 11.10 0.87
C PRO A 137 -15.11 10.77 2.29
N LEU A 138 -14.23 10.24 3.15
CA LEU A 138 -14.49 9.83 4.54
C LEU A 138 -13.85 10.79 5.56
N GLU A 139 -13.36 11.94 5.09
CA GLU A 139 -12.71 12.94 5.93
C GLU A 139 -13.73 13.96 6.46
N GLN A 140 -13.66 14.23 7.76
CA GLN A 140 -14.44 15.26 8.44
C GLN A 140 -13.49 16.16 9.22
N THR A 141 -13.56 17.46 8.94
CA THR A 141 -12.79 18.48 9.66
C THR A 141 -13.45 18.76 11.01
N TYR A 142 -12.65 18.74 12.08
CA TYR A 142 -13.08 19.11 13.43
C TYR A 142 -12.75 20.57 13.73
N SER A 143 -11.53 20.99 13.43
CA SER A 143 -11.02 22.30 13.80
C SER A 143 -10.19 22.94 12.70
N ARG A 144 -10.31 24.27 12.61
CA ARG A 144 -9.44 25.14 11.83
C ARG A 144 -8.74 26.11 12.76
N VAL A 145 -7.42 26.10 12.78
CA VAL A 145 -6.62 26.93 13.68
C VAL A 145 -5.74 27.85 12.84
N ASN A 146 -6.07 29.12 12.83
CA ASN A 146 -5.28 30.16 12.15
C ASN A 146 -4.09 30.58 13.03
N GLY A 147 -3.11 31.25 12.42
CA GLY A 147 -2.01 31.86 13.18
C GLY A 147 -0.93 30.87 13.61
N VAL A 148 -0.87 29.70 12.96
CA VAL A 148 0.06 28.61 13.29
C VAL A 148 1.36 28.83 12.54
N TRP A 149 2.45 29.04 13.27
CA TRP A 149 3.77 29.21 12.68
C TRP A 149 4.47 27.87 12.49
N ASN A 150 4.95 27.58 11.29
CA ASN A 150 5.86 26.46 11.06
C ASN A 150 7.29 26.88 11.41
N LEU A 151 7.96 26.07 12.23
CA LEU A 151 9.32 26.29 12.75
C LEU A 151 10.40 25.51 11.98
N SER A 152 10.07 24.97 10.81
CA SER A 152 11.00 24.16 10.00
C SER A 152 11.91 25.01 9.09
N ALA A 153 11.64 26.32 8.98
CA ALA A 153 12.42 27.27 8.19
C ALA A 153 13.04 28.36 9.10
N GLU A 154 14.17 28.95 8.68
CA GLU A 154 14.87 30.01 9.43
C GLU A 154 14.00 31.23 9.70
N GLN A 155 13.20 31.62 8.70
CA GLN A 155 12.10 32.56 8.85
C GLN A 155 10.83 31.71 8.96
N GLY A 156 10.24 31.65 10.16
CA GLY A 156 9.02 30.88 10.36
C GLY A 156 7.93 31.31 9.39
N ASN A 157 7.11 30.37 8.93
CA ASN A 157 6.01 30.67 8.01
C ASN A 157 4.69 30.68 8.76
N LEU A 158 3.88 31.73 8.58
CA LEU A 158 2.55 31.81 9.14
C LEU A 158 1.54 31.03 8.28
N GLY A 159 0.75 30.19 8.93
CA GLY A 159 -0.21 29.35 8.25
C GLY A 159 -1.41 29.00 9.11
N THR A 160 -2.12 27.98 8.64
CA THR A 160 -3.38 27.52 9.20
C THR A 160 -3.38 26.00 9.30
N PHE A 161 -3.77 25.46 10.44
CA PHE A 161 -4.09 24.03 10.58
C PHE A 161 -5.54 23.74 10.20
N PHE A 162 -5.74 22.62 9.53
CA PHE A 162 -6.98 21.86 9.51
C PHE A 162 -6.73 20.53 10.22
N ILE A 163 -7.58 20.21 11.18
CA ILE A 163 -7.50 18.98 11.98
C ILE A 163 -8.74 18.16 11.66
N SER A 164 -8.54 16.94 11.13
CA SER A 164 -9.60 16.02 10.73
C SER A 164 -9.50 14.67 11.44
N ASN A 165 -10.50 13.80 11.26
CA ASN A 165 -10.46 12.42 11.74
C ASN A 165 -9.32 11.59 11.13
N VAL A 166 -8.79 11.94 9.95
CA VAL A 166 -7.82 11.10 9.23
C VAL A 166 -6.43 11.72 9.09
N ARG A 167 -6.32 13.05 9.15
CA ARG A 167 -5.04 13.75 9.00
C ARG A 167 -5.05 15.13 9.65
N VAL A 168 -3.85 15.66 9.85
CA VAL A 168 -3.62 17.08 10.13
C VAL A 168 -3.01 17.67 8.87
N VAL A 169 -3.46 18.87 8.51
CA VAL A 169 -3.01 19.58 7.32
C VAL A 169 -2.63 20.98 7.77
N TRP A 170 -1.42 21.42 7.42
CA TRP A 170 -0.97 22.79 7.69
C TRP A 170 -0.55 23.39 6.37
N TYR A 171 -1.10 24.53 5.97
CA TYR A 171 -0.64 25.26 4.79
C TYR A 171 -0.18 26.67 5.16
N ALA A 172 0.78 27.22 4.43
CA ALA A 172 1.19 28.62 4.62
C ALA A 172 0.21 29.55 3.89
N ASN A 173 -0.20 30.64 4.57
CA ASN A 173 -1.19 31.56 4.03
C ASN A 173 -0.70 32.35 2.80
N LEU A 174 0.63 32.46 2.65
CA LEU A 174 1.29 33.13 1.53
C LEU A 174 1.86 32.13 0.50
N ALA A 175 1.80 30.82 0.79
CA ALA A 175 2.31 29.76 -0.08
C ALA A 175 1.61 28.42 0.24
N GLU A 176 0.52 28.10 -0.45
CA GLU A 176 -0.41 27.01 -0.10
C GLU A 176 0.14 25.56 -0.28
N ASN A 177 1.45 25.42 -0.55
CA ASN A 177 2.10 24.18 -0.95
C ASN A 177 2.96 23.54 0.17
N PHE A 178 2.48 23.40 1.40
CA PHE A 178 3.17 22.65 2.48
C PHE A 178 2.11 21.95 3.32
N ASN A 179 2.32 20.73 3.88
CA ASN A 179 1.35 19.94 4.69
C ASN A 179 2.02 18.77 5.46
N ILE A 180 1.57 18.38 6.70
CA ILE A 180 2.29 17.38 7.54
C ILE A 180 1.48 16.70 8.71
N ARG A 181 1.91 15.51 9.23
CA ARG A 181 1.12 14.60 10.13
C ARG A 181 1.87 14.01 11.37
N SER A 182 1.13 13.87 12.51
CA SER A 182 1.34 13.27 13.88
C SER A 182 2.13 13.99 15.01
N VAL A 183 1.54 14.21 16.20
CA VAL A 183 1.89 15.23 17.25
C VAL A 183 2.55 14.72 18.55
N LYS A 184 3.45 15.55 19.10
CA LYS A 184 4.04 15.60 20.45
C LYS A 184 4.17 17.09 20.86
N VAL A 185 4.48 17.40 22.11
CA VAL A 185 4.86 18.77 22.56
C VAL A 185 6.29 18.71 23.07
N ARG A 186 7.13 19.68 22.71
CA ARG A 186 8.50 19.83 23.24
C ARG A 186 8.83 21.30 23.49
N ASP A 187 9.75 21.52 24.42
CA ASP A 187 10.38 22.82 24.62
C ASP A 187 11.28 23.16 23.41
N SER A 188 11.13 24.37 22.88
CA SER A 188 11.96 24.88 21.77
C SER A 188 12.70 26.14 22.20
N LYS A 189 13.71 26.56 21.42
CA LYS A 189 14.42 27.84 21.62
C LYS A 189 13.49 29.07 21.61
N PHE A 190 12.26 28.93 21.13
CA PHE A 190 11.26 29.99 20.98
C PHE A 190 10.05 29.85 21.93
N GLY A 191 10.15 29.00 22.96
CA GLY A 191 9.07 28.65 23.88
C GLY A 191 8.48 27.26 23.60
N GLN A 192 7.35 26.94 24.24
CA GLN A 192 6.66 25.65 24.07
C GLN A 192 6.12 25.52 22.64
N ALA A 193 6.35 24.37 21.99
CA ALA A 193 5.94 24.13 20.61
C ALA A 193 5.25 22.77 20.44
N LEU A 194 4.32 22.72 19.50
CA LEU A 194 3.75 21.49 18.99
C LEU A 194 4.79 20.85 18.05
N VAL A 195 5.28 19.67 18.38
CA VAL A 195 6.25 18.93 17.57
C VAL A 195 5.60 17.69 17.00
N ILE A 196 5.44 17.66 15.69
CA ILE A 196 4.90 16.54 14.97
C ILE A 196 6.04 15.61 14.49
N GLU A 197 6.04 14.32 14.88
CA GLU A 197 7.04 13.33 14.45
C GLU A 197 6.39 12.27 13.54
N THR A 198 6.97 12.02 12.36
CA THR A 198 6.50 10.97 11.43
C THR A 198 7.23 9.65 11.65
N THR A 199 6.65 8.55 11.17
CA THR A 199 7.30 7.23 11.26
C THR A 199 8.55 7.15 10.36
N PRO A 200 9.52 6.27 10.67
CA PRO A 200 10.69 6.05 9.82
C PRO A 200 10.34 5.66 8.38
N ALA A 201 9.27 4.87 8.20
CA ALA A 201 8.76 4.47 6.90
C ALA A 201 8.29 5.67 6.04
N SER A 202 7.93 6.79 6.68
CA SER A 202 7.55 8.04 6.02
C SER A 202 8.68 9.08 6.05
N GLY A 203 9.93 8.69 6.34
CA GLY A 203 11.11 9.57 6.34
C GLY A 203 11.51 10.12 7.71
N GLY A 204 10.78 9.84 8.79
CA GLY A 204 11.19 10.22 10.15
C GLY A 204 11.31 11.72 10.40
N TYR A 205 10.44 12.53 9.81
CA TYR A 205 10.45 13.99 9.93
C TYR A 205 10.07 14.45 11.33
N ILE A 206 10.70 15.53 11.79
CA ILE A 206 10.38 16.24 13.03
C ILE A 206 9.94 17.67 12.67
N LEU A 207 8.75 18.05 13.10
CA LEU A 207 8.03 19.17 12.52
C LEU A 207 7.51 20.08 13.63
N GLY A 208 8.19 21.21 13.84
CA GLY A 208 7.82 22.15 14.89
C GLY A 208 6.77 23.16 14.44
N PHE A 209 5.79 23.42 15.30
CA PHE A 209 4.79 24.46 15.12
C PHE A 209 4.63 25.27 16.41
N LYS A 210 4.60 26.58 16.27
CA LYS A 210 4.25 27.50 17.34
C LYS A 210 2.80 27.93 17.18
N VAL A 211 2.05 27.86 18.27
CA VAL A 211 0.64 28.25 18.36
C VAL A 211 0.49 29.16 19.57
N ASP A 212 -0.01 30.38 19.35
CA ASP A 212 -0.24 31.36 20.40
C ASP A 212 -1.75 31.69 20.48
N PRO A 213 -2.30 31.97 21.67
CA PRO A 213 -1.65 31.85 22.98
C PRO A 213 -1.52 30.38 23.45
N LYS A 214 -0.87 30.16 24.59
CA LYS A 214 -0.56 28.81 25.12
C LYS A 214 -1.81 27.95 25.32
N GLU A 215 -2.94 28.55 25.67
CA GLU A 215 -4.21 27.84 25.85
C GLU A 215 -4.68 27.18 24.55
N THR A 216 -4.47 27.85 23.41
CA THR A 216 -4.75 27.30 22.08
C THR A 216 -3.81 26.16 21.74
N LEU A 217 -2.51 26.29 22.09
CA LEU A 217 -1.55 25.19 21.93
C LEU A 217 -1.97 23.94 22.71
N ASP A 218 -2.37 24.12 23.97
CA ASP A 218 -2.82 23.03 24.85
C ASP A 218 -4.10 22.36 24.30
N TYR A 219 -5.05 23.15 23.79
CA TYR A 219 -6.26 22.65 23.11
C TYR A 219 -5.91 21.82 21.87
N VAL A 220 -5.09 22.37 20.97
CA VAL A 220 -4.70 21.71 19.71
C VAL A 220 -3.94 20.41 19.98
N TYR A 221 -3.02 20.41 20.95
CA TYR A 221 -2.31 19.21 21.36
C TYR A 221 -3.28 18.12 21.84
N LYS A 222 -4.22 18.48 22.72
CA LYS A 222 -5.18 17.53 23.29
C LYS A 222 -6.13 16.99 22.22
N GLU A 223 -6.61 17.83 21.33
CA GLU A 223 -7.50 17.44 20.23
C GLU A 223 -6.82 16.46 19.28
N ILE A 224 -5.63 16.81 18.76
CA ILE A 224 -4.91 15.94 17.82
C ILE A 224 -4.51 14.62 18.50
N SER A 225 -4.08 14.66 19.77
CA SER A 225 -3.70 13.46 20.51
C SER A 225 -4.89 12.51 20.72
N SER A 226 -6.06 13.07 21.05
CA SER A 226 -7.29 12.28 21.26
C SER A 226 -7.78 11.68 19.94
N LEU A 227 -7.81 12.46 18.86
CA LEU A 227 -8.17 11.98 17.52
C LEU A 227 -7.21 10.90 17.04
N TRP A 228 -5.91 11.03 17.30
CA TRP A 228 -4.92 10.02 16.95
C TRP A 228 -5.14 8.71 17.71
N GLN A 229 -5.45 8.76 19.01
CA GLN A 229 -5.74 7.55 19.80
C GLN A 229 -6.97 6.82 19.27
N VAL A 230 -8.05 7.55 18.96
CA VAL A 230 -9.27 6.99 18.38
C VAL A 230 -8.98 6.39 16.99
N TYR A 231 -8.25 7.11 16.14
CA TYR A 231 -7.88 6.63 14.81
C TYR A 231 -6.99 5.38 14.89
N ALA A 232 -6.03 5.32 15.82
CA ALA A 232 -5.15 4.16 15.98
C ALA A 232 -5.90 2.90 16.39
N ALA A 233 -7.01 3.04 17.13
CA ALA A 233 -7.87 1.94 17.54
C ALA A 233 -8.79 1.43 16.41
N ASN A 234 -9.05 2.19 15.34
CA ASN A 234 -9.71 1.65 14.15
C ASN A 234 -9.39 2.53 12.93
N PRO A 235 -8.25 2.29 12.27
CA PRO A 235 -7.78 3.20 11.23
C PRO A 235 -8.69 3.21 10.01
N VAL A 236 -9.01 4.42 9.54
CA VAL A 236 -9.66 4.60 8.23
C VAL A 236 -8.57 4.66 7.16
N PHE A 237 -8.50 3.63 6.30
CA PHE A 237 -7.52 3.57 5.20
C PHE A 237 -8.01 4.19 3.89
N GLY A 238 -9.31 4.52 3.78
CA GLY A 238 -9.91 5.21 2.64
C GLY A 238 -10.17 4.35 1.40
N VAL A 239 -10.00 3.03 1.51
CA VAL A 239 -10.18 2.10 0.39
C VAL A 239 -11.65 1.73 0.27
N GLU A 240 -12.38 2.45 -0.58
CA GLU A 240 -13.79 2.19 -0.86
C GLU A 240 -13.94 1.44 -2.19
N TYR A 241 -14.44 0.21 -2.12
CA TYR A 241 -14.77 -0.58 -3.30
C TYR A 241 -16.13 -1.25 -3.11
N LYS A 242 -17.02 -1.06 -4.08
CA LYS A 242 -18.31 -1.75 -4.15
C LYS A 242 -18.31 -2.61 -5.42
N PRO A 243 -18.39 -3.95 -5.31
CA PRO A 243 -18.51 -4.79 -6.48
C PRO A 243 -19.82 -4.49 -7.21
N ASP A 244 -19.79 -4.45 -8.55
CA ASP A 244 -21.00 -4.27 -9.35
C ASP A 244 -21.91 -5.50 -9.22
N ALA A 245 -23.14 -5.28 -8.76
CA ALA A 245 -24.14 -6.34 -8.55
C ALA A 245 -24.65 -6.98 -9.86
N SER A 246 -24.31 -6.40 -11.02
CA SER A 246 -24.80 -6.82 -12.34
C SER A 246 -24.08 -8.05 -12.93
N GLY A 247 -23.02 -8.57 -12.29
CA GLY A 247 -22.31 -9.78 -12.71
C GLY A 247 -22.38 -10.96 -11.74
N MET A 248 -22.99 -10.78 -10.57
CA MET A 248 -23.04 -11.82 -9.52
C MET A 248 -24.25 -12.74 -9.72
N GLY A 249 -24.17 -13.60 -10.74
CA GLY A 249 -25.00 -14.79 -10.82
C GLY A 249 -24.70 -15.71 -9.63
N HIS A 250 -25.74 -16.07 -8.88
CA HIS A 250 -25.77 -16.98 -7.74
C HIS A 250 -24.64 -18.05 -7.69
N GLY A 251 -23.56 -17.72 -7.01
CA GLY A 251 -22.57 -18.66 -6.47
C GLY A 251 -22.15 -18.10 -5.12
N GLY A 252 -22.70 -18.66 -4.04
CA GLY A 252 -22.70 -18.05 -2.71
C GLY A 252 -21.35 -17.48 -2.29
N LEU A 253 -21.32 -16.18 -1.98
CA LEU A 253 -20.33 -15.57 -1.11
C LEU A 253 -20.47 -16.23 0.27
N SER A 254 -19.87 -17.40 0.43
CA SER A 254 -19.76 -18.06 1.72
C SER A 254 -18.77 -17.28 2.58
N ILE A 255 -19.29 -16.49 3.52
CA ILE A 255 -18.53 -15.92 4.65
C ILE A 255 -18.45 -16.96 5.79
N ALA A 256 -18.61 -18.26 5.51
CA ALA A 256 -18.39 -19.30 6.50
C ALA A 256 -16.90 -19.67 6.52
N PRO A 257 -16.17 -19.48 7.64
CA PRO A 257 -14.90 -20.14 7.82
C PRO A 257 -15.16 -21.64 7.81
N SER A 258 -14.67 -22.36 6.80
CA SER A 258 -14.62 -23.82 6.88
C SER A 258 -13.50 -24.20 7.85
N GLU A 259 -13.87 -24.42 9.11
CA GLU A 259 -13.04 -25.14 10.08
C GLU A 259 -13.03 -26.61 9.67
N GLN A 260 -12.14 -26.97 8.75
CA GLN A 260 -11.76 -28.37 8.55
C GLN A 260 -10.48 -28.61 9.34
N ASP A 261 -10.58 -29.45 10.37
CA ASP A 261 -9.45 -30.03 11.09
C ASP A 261 -8.60 -30.85 10.11
N ILE A 262 -7.45 -30.30 9.72
CA ILE A 262 -6.47 -30.98 8.88
C ILE A 262 -5.23 -31.22 9.73
N GLU A 263 -4.82 -32.49 9.83
CA GLU A 263 -3.58 -32.92 10.47
C GLU A 263 -2.37 -32.17 9.90
N ILE A 264 -1.65 -31.46 10.77
CA ILE A 264 -0.48 -30.66 10.40
C ILE A 264 0.69 -31.60 10.16
N VAL A 265 0.90 -32.02 8.92
CA VAL A 265 2.16 -32.66 8.51
C VAL A 265 3.20 -31.57 8.36
N GLU A 266 4.29 -31.64 9.13
CA GLU A 266 5.43 -30.73 8.98
C GLU A 266 6.07 -30.94 7.61
N PRO A 267 6.06 -29.95 6.71
CA PRO A 267 6.76 -30.08 5.45
C PRO A 267 8.28 -29.98 5.70
N PRO A 268 9.10 -30.63 4.86
CA PRO A 268 10.55 -30.47 4.92
C PRO A 268 10.94 -29.00 4.75
N GLU A 269 12.03 -28.57 5.39
CA GLU A 269 12.58 -27.21 5.30
C GLU A 269 12.72 -26.79 3.83
N ARG A 270 11.75 -26.03 3.33
CA ARG A 270 11.88 -25.33 2.05
C ARG A 270 12.92 -24.23 2.29
N GLY A 271 13.98 -24.21 1.47
CA GLY A 271 14.87 -23.04 1.35
C GLY A 271 14.07 -21.78 0.98
N ASP A 272 14.73 -20.64 0.74
CA ASP A 272 14.07 -19.34 0.52
C ASP A 272 12.87 -19.42 -0.45
N ALA A 273 11.66 -19.54 0.12
CA ALA A 273 10.44 -19.81 -0.63
C ALA A 273 10.10 -18.64 -1.59
N LEU A 274 10.65 -17.46 -1.30
CA LEU A 274 10.50 -16.26 -2.10
C LEU A 274 11.24 -16.37 -3.45
N ALA A 275 12.30 -17.18 -3.53
CA ALA A 275 13.12 -17.31 -4.73
C ALA A 275 12.34 -17.84 -5.95
N GLN A 276 11.27 -18.60 -5.72
CA GLN A 276 10.40 -19.12 -6.79
C GLN A 276 9.57 -18.01 -7.47
N TYR A 277 9.42 -16.86 -6.82
CA TYR A 277 8.57 -15.77 -7.30
C TYR A 277 9.35 -14.65 -7.98
N TYR A 278 10.68 -14.70 -8.10
CA TYR A 278 11.42 -13.67 -8.83
C TYR A 278 10.86 -13.49 -10.24
N ALA A 279 10.59 -12.23 -10.62
CA ALA A 279 10.12 -11.90 -11.96
C ALA A 279 11.24 -12.13 -12.99
N ASP A 280 12.48 -11.85 -12.58
CA ASP A 280 13.68 -12.03 -13.38
C ASP A 280 14.51 -13.17 -12.76
N ALA A 281 14.28 -14.42 -13.18
CA ALA A 281 14.85 -15.63 -12.56
C ALA A 281 16.40 -15.68 -12.46
N THR A 282 17.10 -14.75 -13.12
CA THR A 282 18.57 -14.63 -13.15
C THR A 282 19.10 -13.26 -12.70
N LYS A 283 18.23 -12.32 -12.34
CA LYS A 283 18.62 -10.95 -11.95
C LYS A 283 18.26 -10.72 -10.48
N GLY A 284 19.28 -10.75 -9.61
CA GLY A 284 19.11 -10.46 -8.19
C GLY A 284 18.82 -8.98 -7.95
N VAL A 285 19.83 -8.13 -8.15
CA VAL A 285 19.77 -6.69 -7.87
C VAL A 285 20.10 -5.91 -9.14
N ASP A 286 19.36 -4.84 -9.41
CA ASP A 286 19.70 -3.86 -10.45
C ASP A 286 21.06 -3.23 -10.13
N ARG A 287 21.99 -3.23 -11.09
CA ARG A 287 23.29 -2.54 -10.94
C ARG A 287 23.12 -1.03 -11.06
N ASP A 288 24.15 -0.29 -10.63
CA ASP A 288 24.09 1.16 -10.62
C ASP A 288 23.86 1.75 -12.03
N PRO A 289 23.07 2.83 -12.15
CA PRO A 289 22.88 3.51 -13.42
C PRO A 289 24.14 4.30 -13.80
N VAL A 290 24.63 4.12 -15.03
CA VAL A 290 25.78 4.81 -15.61
C VAL A 290 25.40 5.51 -16.91
N PHE A 291 26.08 6.60 -17.24
CA PHE A 291 25.87 7.28 -18.52
C PHE A 291 26.52 6.48 -19.65
N CYS A 292 25.73 6.10 -20.66
CA CYS A 292 26.21 5.48 -21.90
C CYS A 292 26.29 6.53 -23.00
N SER A 293 27.51 6.90 -23.39
CA SER A 293 27.75 7.88 -24.45
C SER A 293 27.26 7.44 -25.82
N GLU A 294 27.28 6.12 -26.11
CA GLU A 294 26.83 5.56 -27.39
C GLU A 294 25.32 5.77 -27.61
N LEU A 295 24.53 5.66 -26.54
CA LEU A 295 23.07 5.83 -26.59
C LEU A 295 22.62 7.23 -26.18
N GLY A 296 23.47 8.01 -25.52
CA GLY A 296 23.10 9.29 -24.92
C GLY A 296 22.12 9.16 -23.75
N LEU A 297 22.08 8.00 -23.09
CA LEU A 297 21.11 7.64 -22.06
C LEU A 297 21.80 7.15 -20.77
N ALA A 298 21.10 7.27 -19.65
CA ALA A 298 21.44 6.53 -18.44
C ALA A 298 21.00 5.07 -18.61
N VAL A 299 21.93 4.13 -18.47
CA VAL A 299 21.69 2.69 -18.59
C VAL A 299 22.16 1.98 -17.33
N GLU A 300 21.62 0.80 -17.05
CA GLU A 300 22.20 -0.07 -16.00
C GLU A 300 23.63 -0.46 -16.38
N GLN A 301 24.57 -0.41 -15.42
CA GLN A 301 25.95 -0.83 -15.63
C GLN A 301 26.02 -2.24 -16.24
N LEU A 302 26.77 -2.40 -17.33
CA LEU A 302 26.93 -3.69 -18.00
C LEU A 302 27.73 -4.68 -17.15
N LYS A 303 27.62 -5.98 -17.46
CA LYS A 303 28.47 -6.98 -16.78
C LYS A 303 29.88 -6.81 -17.32
N GLU A 304 30.88 -7.13 -16.50
CA GLU A 304 32.27 -7.10 -16.96
C GLU A 304 32.42 -7.89 -18.27
N GLY A 305 33.05 -7.27 -19.26
CA GLY A 305 33.30 -7.87 -20.58
C GLY A 305 32.15 -7.80 -21.59
N LEU A 306 31.00 -7.20 -21.26
CA LEU A 306 29.91 -6.98 -22.22
C LEU A 306 29.88 -5.53 -22.75
N THR A 307 29.60 -5.37 -24.05
CA THR A 307 29.34 -4.07 -24.69
C THR A 307 27.86 -3.92 -25.08
N ILE A 308 27.41 -2.68 -25.34
CA ILE A 308 26.04 -2.40 -25.81
C ILE A 308 25.78 -3.08 -27.15
N GLU A 309 26.75 -2.99 -28.08
CA GLU A 309 26.65 -3.61 -29.39
C GLU A 309 26.45 -5.13 -29.29
N GLN A 310 27.20 -5.81 -28.41
CA GLN A 310 27.07 -7.26 -28.19
C GLN A 310 25.69 -7.65 -27.63
N LEU A 311 25.07 -6.79 -26.84
CA LEU A 311 23.73 -7.01 -26.31
C LEU A 311 22.63 -6.76 -27.35
N TRP A 312 22.90 -5.90 -28.33
CA TRP A 312 21.95 -5.54 -29.39
C TRP A 312 22.03 -6.45 -30.61
N SER A 313 23.23 -6.93 -30.93
CA SER A 313 23.44 -7.86 -32.04
C SER A 313 22.77 -9.19 -31.74
N VAL A 314 21.73 -9.51 -32.51
CA VAL A 314 21.14 -10.85 -32.53
C VAL A 314 22.06 -11.73 -33.39
N LEU A 315 22.74 -12.69 -32.78
CA LEU A 315 23.31 -13.84 -33.49
C LEU A 315 22.19 -14.78 -33.95
#